data_AF-A0A3N9PT75-F1
#
_entry.id   AF-A0A3N9PT75-F1
#
_cell.length_a   1.000
_cell.length_b   1.000
_cell.length_c   1.000
_cell.angle_alpha   90.00
_cell.angle_beta   90.00
_cell.angle_gamma   90.00
#
_symmetry.space_group_name_H-M   'P 1'
#
loop_
_entity.id
_entity.type
_entity.pdbx_description
1 polymer ?
#
loop_
_entity_poly.entity_id
_entity_poly.type
_entity_poly.pdbx_seq_one_letter_code
_entity_poly.pdbx_strand_id
1 'polypeptide(L)'
;MKIIFLLFAVTFSSCLAGTPLRRTDQPFIDAAPYVFMPAQDLSGSDSLLPLSQVALKNKGKAMFMSLLIPGLGQRYAEADGKAAVFFGIEIGLWLTYCGFTAHGDWRENDYKNLAAAHANVNLEGKNHTYFIDVGNFDDIYEHNEYRLRQRDWANYYQDVDFWYWNWSSRAYRDKFDELRIASDTADNRAKFVLGAIVANHIISAIDAVWSVYQHDKKQLSNIDWDVRFGDGHFHPTFNLHVIAHF
;
A
#
# COMPACT_ATOMS: atom_id res chain seq x y z
N MET A 1 19.21 17.33 8.12
CA MET A 1 18.52 16.34 8.96
C MET A 1 17.92 15.28 8.02
N LYS A 2 18.57 14.11 7.92
CA LYS A 2 18.20 13.01 7.01
C LYS A 2 17.23 12.09 7.75
N ILE A 3 16.01 11.91 7.24
CA ILE A 3 15.05 10.93 7.78
C ILE A 3 15.22 9.63 6.99
N ILE A 4 15.56 8.59 7.73
CA ILE A 4 15.88 7.23 7.29
C ILE A 4 14.56 6.51 6.99
N PHE A 5 14.38 6.04 5.76
CA PHE A 5 13.39 5.01 5.42
C PHE A 5 14.02 3.63 5.64
N LEU A 6 13.46 2.87 6.56
CA LEU A 6 13.78 1.45 6.76
C LEU A 6 13.10 0.63 5.66
N LEU A 7 13.89 0.16 4.69
CA LEU A 7 13.50 -0.84 3.69
C LEU A 7 13.59 -2.24 4.31
N PHE A 8 12.50 -3.01 4.25
CA PHE A 8 12.54 -4.47 4.35
C PHE A 8 13.10 -5.02 3.03
N ALA A 9 14.32 -5.57 3.08
CA ALA A 9 14.98 -6.20 1.95
C ALA A 9 14.59 -7.69 1.88
N VAL A 10 13.93 -8.10 0.81
CA VAL A 10 13.90 -9.49 0.35
C VAL A 10 14.83 -9.55 -0.86
N THR A 11 16.04 -10.05 -0.65
CA THR A 11 17.03 -10.25 -1.71
C THR A 11 16.88 -11.65 -2.31
N PHE A 12 16.63 -11.71 -3.61
CA PHE A 12 16.89 -12.90 -4.42
C PHE A 12 17.72 -12.44 -5.61
N SER A 13 19.02 -12.78 -5.60
CA SER A 13 19.92 -12.51 -6.73
C SER A 13 20.66 -13.79 -7.05
N SER A 14 20.28 -14.39 -8.17
CA SER A 14 20.87 -15.62 -8.70
C SER A 14 22.01 -15.27 -9.67
N CYS A 15 23.13 -15.96 -9.45
CA CYS A 15 24.35 -15.96 -10.25
C CYS A 15 24.16 -16.62 -11.63
N LEU A 16 24.96 -16.23 -12.63
CA LEU A 16 25.52 -17.04 -13.74
C LEU A 16 26.52 -16.14 -14.53
N ALA A 17 27.83 -16.38 -14.42
CA ALA A 17 28.71 -17.04 -15.42
C ALA A 17 28.46 -16.61 -16.88
N GLY A 18 29.40 -16.18 -17.73
CA GLY A 18 30.86 -16.19 -17.76
C GLY A 18 31.34 -16.29 -19.24
N THR A 19 32.54 -15.79 -19.53
CA THR A 19 33.40 -15.99 -20.75
C THR A 19 33.15 -15.13 -22.01
N PRO A 20 34.14 -15.02 -22.94
CA PRO A 20 35.53 -14.56 -22.74
C PRO A 20 35.97 -13.46 -23.75
N LEU A 21 37.19 -12.92 -23.54
CA LEU A 21 37.83 -11.87 -24.35
C LEU A 21 38.17 -12.34 -25.79
N ARG A 22 37.78 -11.55 -26.79
CA ARG A 22 38.22 -11.74 -28.19
C ARG A 22 39.17 -10.61 -28.60
N ARG A 23 40.44 -10.98 -28.80
CA ARG A 23 41.49 -10.18 -29.44
C ARG A 23 41.14 -10.01 -30.92
N THR A 24 41.12 -8.78 -31.41
CA THR A 24 41.07 -8.47 -32.85
C THR A 24 42.39 -7.86 -33.27
N ASP A 25 43.17 -8.63 -34.02
CA ASP A 25 44.33 -8.18 -34.75
C ASP A 25 43.83 -7.41 -35.98
N GLN A 26 44.30 -6.18 -36.20
CA GLN A 26 43.98 -5.41 -37.40
C GLN A 26 44.93 -5.76 -38.55
N PRO A 27 44.43 -6.07 -39.75
CA PRO A 27 45.14 -5.81 -40.98
C PRO A 27 44.73 -4.45 -41.58
N PHE A 28 45.76 -3.64 -41.79
CA PHE A 28 45.97 -2.64 -42.84
C PHE A 28 44.77 -2.28 -43.75
N ILE A 29 44.38 -1.00 -43.72
CA ILE A 29 43.41 -0.37 -44.62
C ILE A 29 43.96 -0.41 -46.05
N ASP A 30 43.31 -1.20 -46.91
CA ASP A 30 43.48 -1.10 -48.36
C ASP A 30 42.43 -0.11 -48.89
N ALA A 31 42.89 0.92 -49.62
CA ALA A 31 42.04 1.98 -50.14
C ALA A 31 41.14 1.46 -51.27
N ALA A 32 39.88 1.20 -50.97
CA ALA A 32 38.88 0.90 -52.00
C ALA A 32 38.55 2.17 -52.82
N PRO A 33 38.43 2.08 -54.15
CA PRO A 33 38.15 3.23 -55.01
C PRO A 33 36.74 3.76 -54.74
N TYR A 34 36.61 5.09 -54.71
CA TYR A 34 35.33 5.77 -54.60
C TYR A 34 34.43 5.41 -55.78
N VAL A 35 33.59 4.40 -55.61
CA VAL A 35 32.43 4.17 -56.46
C VAL A 35 31.39 5.21 -56.05
N PHE A 36 31.10 6.15 -56.95
CA PHE A 36 29.98 7.07 -56.81
C PHE A 36 28.69 6.25 -56.88
N MET A 37 28.18 5.82 -55.73
CA MET A 37 26.81 5.33 -55.61
C MET A 37 25.89 6.56 -55.73
N PRO A 38 24.98 6.62 -56.71
CA PRO A 38 23.93 7.63 -56.69
C PRO A 38 23.14 7.42 -55.39
N ALA A 39 22.81 8.50 -54.69
CA ALA A 39 22.07 8.46 -53.45
C ALA A 39 20.88 7.50 -53.60
N GLN A 40 20.96 6.34 -52.94
CA GLN A 40 19.77 5.53 -52.76
C GLN A 40 18.80 6.41 -52.00
N ASP A 41 17.67 6.70 -52.64
CA ASP A 41 16.50 7.22 -51.98
C ASP A 41 16.25 6.33 -50.76
N LEU A 42 16.64 6.83 -49.58
CA LEU A 42 16.33 6.26 -48.28
C LEU A 42 14.85 6.50 -48.03
N SER A 43 13.99 5.95 -48.89
CA SER A 43 12.61 5.62 -48.57
C SER A 43 12.59 4.33 -47.74
N GLY A 44 13.47 4.28 -46.73
CA GLY A 44 13.22 3.47 -45.55
C GLY A 44 11.98 4.06 -44.92
N SER A 45 10.86 3.35 -45.04
CA SER A 45 9.62 3.67 -44.36
C SER A 45 9.80 3.45 -42.86
N ASP A 46 10.63 4.28 -42.22
CA ASP A 46 10.46 4.57 -40.80
C ASP A 46 9.05 5.15 -40.72
N SER A 47 8.11 4.38 -40.20
CA SER A 47 6.72 4.79 -40.07
C SER A 47 6.65 5.93 -39.05
N LEU A 48 6.89 7.16 -39.53
CA LEU A 48 6.80 8.40 -38.78
C LEU A 48 5.33 8.61 -38.39
N LEU A 49 4.95 8.17 -37.19
CA LEU A 49 3.63 8.48 -36.65
C LEU A 49 3.55 9.99 -36.37
N PRO A 50 2.53 10.71 -36.88
CA PRO A 50 2.38 12.13 -36.60
C PRO A 50 2.20 12.36 -35.10
N LEU A 51 2.82 13.44 -34.58
CA LEU A 51 2.83 13.90 -33.17
C LEU A 51 1.47 13.86 -32.46
N SER A 52 0.37 13.86 -33.24
CA SER A 52 -0.99 13.57 -32.80
C SER A 52 -1.18 12.24 -32.04
N GLN A 53 -0.23 11.31 -32.08
CA GLN A 53 -0.33 10.00 -31.43
C GLN A 53 0.37 9.89 -30.06
N VAL A 54 1.00 10.95 -29.53
CA VAL A 54 1.59 10.91 -28.19
C VAL A 54 0.48 10.92 -27.14
N ALA A 55 0.05 9.72 -26.72
CA ALA A 55 -1.06 9.52 -25.81
C ALA A 55 -0.64 9.79 -24.34
N LEU A 56 -0.78 11.04 -23.91
CA LEU A 56 -0.58 11.43 -22.51
C LEU A 56 -1.68 10.86 -21.61
N LYS A 57 -1.32 10.52 -20.37
CA LYS A 57 -2.23 9.88 -19.41
C LYS A 57 -2.90 10.90 -18.50
N ASN A 58 -4.14 10.61 -18.10
CA ASN A 58 -4.89 11.51 -17.23
C ASN A 58 -4.51 11.31 -15.76
N LYS A 59 -3.90 12.34 -15.16
CA LYS A 59 -3.48 12.34 -13.75
C LYS A 59 -4.62 12.14 -12.76
N GLY A 60 -5.77 12.80 -12.98
CA GLY A 60 -6.94 12.68 -12.09
C GLY A 60 -7.54 11.28 -12.11
N LYS A 61 -7.59 10.65 -13.30
CA LYS A 61 -8.01 9.25 -13.45
C LYS A 61 -7.08 8.30 -12.67
N ALA A 62 -5.76 8.49 -12.80
CA ALA A 62 -4.78 7.69 -12.06
C ALA A 62 -4.92 7.87 -10.54
N MET A 63 -5.07 9.11 -10.09
CA MET A 63 -5.27 9.42 -8.67
C MET A 63 -6.51 8.71 -8.11
N PHE A 64 -7.66 8.84 -8.80
CA PHE A 64 -8.91 8.22 -8.36
C PHE A 64 -8.81 6.68 -8.32
N MET A 65 -8.16 6.09 -9.33
CA MET A 65 -7.91 4.64 -9.36
C MET A 65 -7.10 4.18 -8.14
N SER A 66 -5.99 4.86 -7.80
CA SER A 66 -5.18 4.50 -6.63
C SER A 66 -5.81 4.86 -5.29
N LEU A 67 -6.70 5.87 -5.26
CA LEU A 67 -7.49 6.17 -4.07
C LEU A 67 -8.52 5.07 -3.80
N LEU A 68 -9.06 4.44 -4.85
CA LEU A 68 -10.00 3.33 -4.72
C LEU A 68 -9.29 2.04 -4.32
N ILE A 69 -8.24 1.68 -5.06
CA ILE A 69 -7.37 0.55 -4.74
C ILE A 69 -5.91 0.97 -4.98
N PRO A 70 -5.08 1.05 -3.93
CA PRO A 70 -3.67 1.38 -4.04
C PRO A 70 -2.96 0.55 -5.10
N GLY A 71 -2.22 1.21 -6.00
CA GLY A 71 -1.48 0.57 -7.09
C GLY A 71 -2.17 0.60 -8.46
N LEU A 72 -3.50 0.78 -8.55
CA LEU A 72 -4.19 0.82 -9.85
C LEU A 72 -3.77 2.02 -10.73
N GLY A 73 -3.61 3.19 -10.14
CA GLY A 73 -3.16 4.39 -10.84
C GLY A 73 -1.70 4.30 -11.31
N GLN A 74 -0.83 3.66 -10.52
CA GLN A 74 0.54 3.34 -10.93
C GLN A 74 0.55 2.38 -12.11
N ARG A 75 -0.30 1.34 -12.08
CA ARG A 75 -0.45 0.41 -13.20
C ARG A 75 -0.99 1.10 -14.44
N TYR A 76 -1.95 2.01 -14.29
CA TYR A 76 -2.42 2.86 -15.39
C TYR A 76 -1.26 3.70 -15.97
N ALA A 77 -0.35 4.19 -15.13
CA ALA A 77 0.86 4.89 -15.55
C ALA A 77 1.99 3.99 -16.07
N GLU A 78 1.78 2.67 -16.24
CA GLU A 78 2.82 1.68 -16.61
C GLU A 78 4.02 1.63 -15.63
N ALA A 79 3.78 2.00 -14.37
CA ALA A 79 4.75 1.87 -13.29
C ALA A 79 4.54 0.55 -12.52
N ASP A 80 4.68 -0.59 -13.21
CA ASP A 80 4.29 -1.92 -12.69
C ASP A 80 4.99 -2.30 -11.37
N GLY A 81 6.27 -1.96 -11.22
CA GLY A 81 7.00 -2.21 -9.97
C GLY A 81 6.39 -1.46 -8.78
N LYS A 82 5.98 -0.20 -8.98
CA LYS A 82 5.29 0.57 -7.93
C LYS A 82 3.89 0.05 -7.68
N ALA A 83 3.17 -0.33 -8.73
CA ALA A 83 1.84 -0.93 -8.62
C ALA A 83 1.88 -2.19 -7.75
N ALA A 84 2.84 -3.10 -8.01
CA ALA A 84 3.03 -4.31 -7.23
C ALA A 84 3.32 -4.04 -5.75
N VAL A 85 4.14 -3.03 -5.44
CA VAL A 85 4.43 -2.62 -4.04
C VAL A 85 3.17 -2.14 -3.33
N PHE A 86 2.40 -1.22 -3.94
CA PHE A 86 1.18 -0.71 -3.31
C PHE A 86 0.10 -1.80 -3.13
N PHE A 87 -0.08 -2.68 -4.11
CA PHE A 87 -0.97 -3.84 -3.96
C PHE A 87 -0.50 -4.78 -2.85
N GLY A 88 0.80 -5.07 -2.77
CA GLY A 88 1.36 -5.92 -1.73
C GLY A 88 1.16 -5.36 -0.33
N ILE A 89 1.40 -4.05 -0.16
CA ILE A 89 1.12 -3.34 1.10
C ILE A 89 -0.37 -3.41 1.43
N GLU A 90 -1.24 -3.13 0.46
CA GLU A 90 -2.69 -3.15 0.65
C GLU A 90 -3.18 -4.51 1.15
N ILE A 91 -2.78 -5.59 0.48
CA ILE A 91 -3.11 -6.97 0.89
C ILE A 91 -2.56 -7.25 2.29
N GLY A 92 -1.30 -6.87 2.55
CA GLY A 92 -0.67 -7.08 3.85
C GLY A 92 -1.40 -6.36 4.99
N LEU A 93 -1.85 -5.12 4.76
CA LEU A 93 -2.61 -4.35 5.74
C LEU A 93 -3.97 -4.98 6.02
N TRP A 94 -4.72 -5.39 4.98
CA TRP A 94 -6.00 -6.08 5.17
C TRP A 94 -5.84 -7.42 5.91
N LEU A 95 -4.85 -8.23 5.55
CA LEU A 95 -4.55 -9.47 6.27
C LEU A 95 -4.21 -9.20 7.74
N THR A 96 -3.44 -8.15 8.02
CA THR A 96 -3.09 -7.76 9.39
C THR A 96 -4.33 -7.29 10.16
N TYR A 97 -5.21 -6.51 9.54
CA TYR A 97 -6.48 -6.07 10.12
C TYR A 97 -7.38 -7.26 10.46
N CYS A 98 -7.58 -8.17 9.52
CA CYS A 98 -8.34 -9.41 9.72
C CYS A 98 -7.71 -10.28 10.81
N GLY A 99 -6.38 -10.34 10.89
CA GLY A 99 -5.67 -11.09 11.93
C GLY A 99 -5.92 -10.52 13.33
N PHE A 100 -5.86 -9.20 13.50
CA PHE A 100 -6.11 -8.58 14.81
C PHE A 100 -7.58 -8.65 15.23
N THR A 101 -8.53 -8.46 14.31
CA THR A 101 -9.96 -8.61 14.61
C THR A 101 -10.31 -10.03 15.03
N ALA A 102 -9.89 -11.04 14.26
CA ALA A 102 -10.11 -12.44 14.63
C ALA A 102 -9.46 -12.81 15.96
N HIS A 103 -8.24 -12.32 16.22
CA HIS A 103 -7.58 -12.55 17.51
C HIS A 103 -8.31 -11.87 18.68
N GLY A 104 -8.82 -10.65 18.48
CA GLY A 104 -9.66 -9.94 19.44
C GLY A 104 -10.91 -10.76 19.78
N ASP A 105 -11.67 -11.15 18.77
CA ASP A 105 -12.90 -11.94 18.92
C ASP A 105 -12.66 -13.26 19.68
N TRP A 106 -11.55 -13.96 19.43
CA TRP A 106 -11.21 -15.18 20.16
C TRP A 106 -10.94 -14.90 21.63
N ARG A 107 -10.16 -13.85 21.94
CA ARG A 107 -9.90 -13.44 23.32
C ARG A 107 -11.16 -12.93 24.02
N GLU A 108 -12.05 -12.27 23.28
CA GLU A 108 -13.35 -11.85 23.77
C GLU A 108 -14.19 -13.03 24.24
N ASN A 109 -14.31 -14.04 23.38
CA ASN A 109 -15.02 -15.27 23.72
C ASN A 109 -14.37 -15.98 24.90
N ASP A 110 -13.04 -16.03 24.97
CA ASP A 110 -12.32 -16.68 26.08
C ASP A 110 -12.63 -16.00 27.42
N TYR A 111 -12.53 -14.66 27.52
CA TYR A 111 -12.80 -13.98 28.79
C TYR A 111 -14.28 -14.09 29.18
N LYS A 112 -15.21 -14.01 28.20
CA LYS A 112 -16.65 -14.15 28.46
C LYS A 112 -16.98 -15.53 29.00
N ASN A 113 -16.47 -16.57 28.36
CA ASN A 113 -16.66 -17.95 28.82
C ASN A 113 -16.06 -18.18 30.21
N LEU A 114 -14.89 -17.59 30.50
CA LEU A 114 -14.26 -17.68 31.81
C LEU A 114 -15.14 -17.03 32.90
N ALA A 115 -15.70 -15.85 32.64
CA ALA A 115 -16.61 -15.18 33.57
C ALA A 115 -17.93 -15.95 33.75
N ALA A 116 -18.48 -16.54 32.69
CA ALA A 116 -19.66 -17.40 32.82
C ALA A 116 -19.38 -18.62 33.71
N ALA A 117 -18.22 -19.26 33.54
CA ALA A 117 -17.85 -20.48 34.25
C ALA A 117 -17.41 -20.25 35.72
N HIS A 118 -16.74 -19.13 36.00
CA HIS A 118 -16.11 -18.87 37.31
C HIS A 118 -16.67 -17.68 38.07
N ALA A 119 -17.59 -16.91 37.47
CA ALA A 119 -18.28 -15.81 38.13
C ALA A 119 -19.81 -15.85 37.97
N ASN A 120 -20.37 -16.89 37.34
CA ASN A 120 -21.79 -17.03 37.02
C ASN A 120 -22.37 -15.84 36.23
N VAL A 121 -21.54 -15.21 35.39
CA VAL A 121 -21.97 -14.09 34.55
C VAL A 121 -22.93 -14.55 33.46
N ASN A 122 -24.06 -13.88 33.33
CA ASN A 122 -24.94 -14.02 32.17
C ASN A 122 -24.37 -13.22 30.99
N LEU A 123 -24.14 -13.89 29.84
CA LEU A 123 -23.54 -13.31 28.64
C LEU A 123 -24.53 -12.56 27.74
N GLU A 124 -25.83 -12.71 27.95
CA GLU A 124 -26.85 -12.18 27.06
C GLU A 124 -27.02 -10.66 27.21
N GLY A 125 -27.00 -9.95 26.08
CA GLY A 125 -27.34 -8.52 26.02
C GLY A 125 -26.39 -7.61 26.81
N LYS A 126 -25.18 -8.08 27.14
CA LYS A 126 -24.18 -7.29 27.87
C LYS A 126 -23.34 -6.43 26.94
N ASN A 127 -23.11 -5.19 27.35
CA ASN A 127 -22.15 -4.31 26.69
C ASN A 127 -20.73 -4.56 27.21
N HIS A 128 -19.74 -4.00 26.52
CA HIS A 128 -18.34 -4.12 26.92
C HIS A 128 -18.05 -3.54 28.32
N THR A 129 -18.69 -2.41 28.65
CA THR A 129 -18.51 -1.73 29.94
C THR A 129 -18.87 -2.63 31.13
N TYR A 130 -19.91 -3.44 31.00
CA TYR A 130 -20.27 -4.44 32.02
C TYR A 130 -19.11 -5.42 32.28
N PHE A 131 -18.45 -5.91 31.24
CA PHE A 131 -17.30 -6.80 31.40
C PHE A 131 -16.06 -6.09 31.99
N ILE A 132 -15.93 -4.77 31.77
CA ILE A 132 -14.93 -3.95 32.47
C ILE A 132 -15.23 -3.92 33.98
N ASP A 133 -16.48 -3.67 34.37
CA ASP A 133 -16.89 -3.66 35.78
C ASP A 133 -16.68 -5.05 36.43
N VAL A 134 -17.07 -6.13 35.74
CA VAL A 134 -16.85 -7.52 36.19
C VAL A 134 -15.37 -7.82 36.45
N GLY A 135 -14.44 -7.28 35.64
CA GLY A 135 -13.01 -7.46 35.86
C GLY A 135 -12.45 -6.67 37.05
N ASN A 136 -13.09 -5.55 37.41
CA ASN A 136 -12.60 -4.63 38.42
C ASN A 136 -12.95 -5.05 39.86
N PHE A 137 -14.05 -5.77 40.06
CA PHE A 137 -14.60 -6.10 41.39
C PHE A 137 -14.75 -7.62 41.57
N ASP A 138 -14.57 -8.10 42.80
CA ASP A 138 -14.70 -9.53 43.11
C ASP A 138 -16.17 -10.01 42.99
N ASP A 139 -17.14 -9.13 43.25
CA ASP A 139 -18.58 -9.41 43.13
C ASP A 139 -19.42 -8.14 42.86
N ILE A 140 -20.70 -8.34 42.56
CA ILE A 140 -21.68 -7.27 42.29
C ILE A 140 -21.90 -6.34 43.49
N TYR A 141 -21.78 -6.85 44.73
CA TYR A 141 -22.02 -6.07 45.94
C TYR A 141 -20.90 -5.05 46.14
N GLU A 142 -19.65 -5.47 45.97
CA GLU A 142 -18.47 -4.58 46.04
C GLU A 142 -18.58 -3.43 45.03
N HIS A 143 -18.94 -3.74 43.79
CA HIS A 143 -19.19 -2.73 42.75
C HIS A 143 -20.31 -1.77 43.15
N ASN A 144 -21.47 -2.31 43.55
CA ASN A 144 -22.63 -1.48 43.87
C ASN A 144 -22.37 -0.59 45.09
N GLU A 145 -21.71 -1.09 46.12
CA GLU A 145 -21.29 -0.27 47.25
C GLU A 145 -20.33 0.86 46.83
N TYR A 146 -19.38 0.56 45.93
CA TYR A 146 -18.50 1.57 45.36
C TYR A 146 -19.28 2.67 44.62
N ARG A 147 -20.25 2.31 43.77
CA ARG A 147 -21.10 3.26 43.04
C ARG A 147 -21.98 4.09 43.97
N LEU A 148 -22.56 3.47 45.00
CA LEU A 148 -23.38 4.17 46.00
C LEU A 148 -22.57 5.20 46.78
N ARG A 149 -21.31 4.91 47.15
CA ARG A 149 -20.41 5.88 47.78
C ARG A 149 -20.12 7.09 46.88
N GLN A 150 -20.06 6.88 45.56
CA GLN A 150 -19.86 7.95 44.57
C GLN A 150 -21.16 8.69 44.20
N ARG A 151 -22.32 8.28 44.73
CA ARG A 151 -23.65 8.76 44.30
C ARG A 151 -23.90 8.58 42.79
N ASP A 152 -23.27 7.57 42.19
CA ASP A 152 -23.41 7.21 40.78
C ASP A 152 -24.48 6.14 40.60
N TRP A 153 -25.76 6.55 40.68
CA TRP A 153 -26.88 5.63 40.55
C TRP A 153 -27.11 5.13 39.12
N ALA A 154 -26.56 5.82 38.12
CA ALA A 154 -26.74 5.47 36.71
C ALA A 154 -26.04 4.16 36.34
N ASN A 155 -24.94 3.84 37.03
CA ASN A 155 -24.17 2.62 36.84
C ASN A 155 -24.41 1.61 37.98
N TYR A 156 -25.56 1.64 38.65
CA TYR A 156 -25.93 0.64 39.65
C TYR A 156 -26.55 -0.60 38.97
N TYR A 157 -26.11 -1.80 39.36
CA TYR A 157 -26.69 -3.05 38.87
C TYR A 157 -27.67 -3.63 39.89
N GLN A 158 -28.85 -4.05 39.45
CA GLN A 158 -29.80 -4.73 40.33
C GLN A 158 -29.29 -6.15 40.67
N ASP A 159 -29.48 -6.59 41.91
CA ASP A 159 -29.13 -7.94 42.34
C ASP A 159 -30.17 -8.96 41.84
N VAL A 160 -30.06 -9.28 40.55
CA VAL A 160 -30.87 -10.27 39.83
C VAL A 160 -29.96 -11.09 38.95
N ASP A 161 -30.35 -12.33 38.64
CA ASP A 161 -29.56 -13.28 37.83
C ASP A 161 -29.01 -12.68 36.52
N PHE A 162 -29.74 -11.74 35.92
CA PHE A 162 -29.29 -11.09 34.70
C PHE A 162 -27.98 -10.30 34.91
N TRP A 163 -27.79 -9.58 36.02
CA TRP A 163 -26.61 -8.75 36.26
C TRP A 163 -25.58 -9.39 37.18
N TYR A 164 -25.95 -10.45 37.89
CA TYR A 164 -25.16 -11.08 38.93
C TYR A 164 -23.77 -11.51 38.45
N TRP A 165 -22.76 -11.29 39.30
CA TRP A 165 -21.48 -11.97 39.22
C TRP A 165 -20.86 -12.11 40.61
N ASN A 166 -20.10 -13.18 40.80
CA ASN A 166 -19.30 -13.42 42.00
C ASN A 166 -18.14 -14.36 41.69
N TRP A 167 -16.92 -13.84 41.66
CA TRP A 167 -15.74 -14.60 41.27
C TRP A 167 -15.40 -15.69 42.29
N SER A 168 -15.21 -16.92 41.80
CA SER A 168 -14.82 -18.06 42.65
C SER A 168 -13.41 -17.93 43.25
N SER A 169 -12.54 -17.12 42.62
CA SER A 169 -11.19 -16.80 43.11
C SER A 169 -10.64 -15.58 42.37
N ARG A 170 -9.82 -14.80 43.09
CA ARG A 170 -9.05 -13.68 42.52
C ARG A 170 -8.19 -14.10 41.33
N ALA A 171 -7.61 -15.30 41.34
CA ALA A 171 -6.78 -15.78 40.25
C ALA A 171 -7.56 -15.91 38.92
N TYR A 172 -8.84 -16.27 38.96
CA TYR A 172 -9.69 -16.33 37.76
C TYR A 172 -10.07 -14.93 37.27
N ARG A 173 -10.30 -13.99 38.20
CA ARG A 173 -10.53 -12.58 37.83
C ARG A 173 -9.30 -11.95 37.19
N ASP A 174 -8.10 -12.20 37.74
CA ASP A 174 -6.85 -11.70 37.16
C ASP A 174 -6.65 -12.28 35.74
N LYS A 175 -6.96 -13.57 35.55
CA LYS A 175 -6.89 -14.21 34.22
C LYS A 175 -7.92 -13.65 33.25
N PHE A 176 -9.13 -13.38 33.72
CA PHE A 176 -10.16 -12.71 32.95
C PHE A 176 -9.69 -11.34 32.47
N ASP A 177 -9.12 -10.54 33.38
CA ASP A 177 -8.67 -9.19 33.06
C ASP A 177 -7.51 -9.20 32.06
N GLU A 178 -6.57 -10.14 32.18
CA GLU A 178 -5.51 -10.38 31.21
C GLU A 178 -6.07 -10.65 29.80
N LEU A 179 -7.05 -11.55 29.69
CA LEU A 179 -7.68 -11.90 28.41
C LEU A 179 -8.48 -10.73 27.84
N ARG A 180 -9.23 -10.01 28.67
CA ARG A 180 -10.00 -8.82 28.28
C ARG A 180 -9.09 -7.71 27.77
N ILE A 181 -8.00 -7.41 28.48
CA ILE A 181 -6.99 -6.43 28.05
C ILE A 181 -6.33 -6.88 26.74
N ALA A 182 -6.05 -8.16 26.56
CA ALA A 182 -5.50 -8.68 25.31
C ALA A 182 -6.47 -8.50 24.13
N SER A 183 -7.77 -8.75 24.36
CA SER A 183 -8.84 -8.47 23.40
C SER A 183 -8.89 -6.99 23.01
N ASP A 184 -9.00 -6.10 24.01
CA ASP A 184 -9.05 -4.65 23.82
C ASP A 184 -7.80 -4.13 23.07
N THR A 185 -6.64 -4.72 23.37
CA THR A 185 -5.37 -4.39 22.71
C THR A 185 -5.39 -4.81 21.25
N ALA A 186 -5.92 -5.98 20.92
CA ALA A 186 -6.04 -6.46 19.55
C ALA A 186 -6.98 -5.55 18.74
N ASP A 187 -8.13 -5.17 19.30
CA ASP A 187 -9.08 -4.27 18.65
C ASP A 187 -8.49 -2.87 18.40
N ASN A 188 -7.73 -2.35 19.36
CA ASN A 188 -7.05 -1.07 19.19
C ASN A 188 -5.95 -1.14 18.12
N ARG A 189 -5.23 -2.27 18.01
CA ARG A 189 -4.29 -2.52 16.91
C ARG A 189 -5.00 -2.61 15.56
N ALA A 190 -6.16 -3.28 15.49
CA ALA A 190 -6.98 -3.31 14.29
C ALA A 190 -7.39 -1.90 13.83
N LYS A 191 -7.85 -1.04 14.76
CA LYS A 191 -8.16 0.37 14.47
C LYS A 191 -6.96 1.16 13.94
N PHE A 192 -5.78 0.94 14.51
CA PHE A 192 -4.55 1.55 14.01
C PHE A 192 -4.23 1.10 12.58
N VAL A 193 -4.36 -0.20 12.27
CA VAL A 193 -4.16 -0.74 10.93
C VAL A 193 -5.17 -0.15 9.93
N LEU A 194 -6.42 0.05 10.34
CA LEU A 194 -7.41 0.73 9.50
C LEU A 194 -6.97 2.16 9.14
N GLY A 195 -6.38 2.89 10.09
CA GLY A 195 -5.76 4.19 9.83
C GLY A 195 -4.59 4.09 8.84
N ALA A 196 -3.77 3.04 8.93
CA ALA A 196 -2.67 2.78 8.01
C ALA A 196 -3.16 2.45 6.58
N ILE A 197 -4.29 1.72 6.45
CA ILE A 197 -4.95 1.48 5.15
C ILE A 197 -5.34 2.82 4.51
N VAL A 198 -6.06 3.68 5.25
CA VAL A 198 -6.46 5.00 4.73
C VAL A 198 -5.23 5.84 4.32
N ALA A 199 -4.16 5.82 5.11
CA ALA A 199 -2.92 6.49 4.76
C ALA A 199 -2.29 5.92 3.47
N ASN A 200 -2.28 4.60 3.31
CA ASN A 200 -1.79 3.92 2.10
C ASN A 200 -2.57 4.36 0.86
N HIS A 201 -3.90 4.47 0.94
CA HIS A 201 -4.75 4.98 -0.13
C HIS A 201 -4.37 6.41 -0.56
N ILE A 202 -4.16 7.30 0.40
CA ILE A 202 -3.79 8.70 0.11
C ILE A 202 -2.40 8.78 -0.52
N ILE A 203 -1.42 8.09 0.07
CA ILE A 203 -0.04 8.07 -0.44
C ILE A 203 0.01 7.47 -1.85
N SER A 204 -0.71 6.38 -2.09
CA SER A 204 -0.79 5.75 -3.40
C SER A 204 -1.45 6.65 -4.44
N ALA A 205 -2.53 7.37 -4.08
CA ALA A 205 -3.19 8.32 -4.97
C ALA A 205 -2.24 9.46 -5.42
N ILE A 206 -1.45 10.00 -4.49
CA ILE A 206 -0.45 11.04 -4.79
C ILE A 206 0.67 10.48 -5.68
N ASP A 207 1.22 9.30 -5.35
CA ASP A 207 2.28 8.69 -6.16
C ASP A 207 1.80 8.31 -7.57
N ALA A 208 0.52 7.98 -7.75
CA ALA A 208 -0.05 7.68 -9.07
C ALA A 208 0.01 8.91 -9.99
N VAL A 209 -0.29 10.10 -9.47
CA VAL A 209 -0.15 11.37 -10.21
C VAL A 209 1.31 11.58 -10.63
N TRP A 210 2.25 11.33 -9.73
CA TRP A 210 3.67 11.47 -10.03
C TRP A 210 4.18 10.44 -11.03
N SER A 211 3.65 9.21 -10.98
CA SER A 211 3.97 8.15 -11.93
C SER A 211 3.45 8.48 -13.32
N VAL A 212 2.24 9.04 -13.46
CA VAL A 212 1.75 9.59 -14.74
C VAL A 212 2.66 10.69 -15.25
N TYR A 213 3.06 11.64 -14.40
CA TYR A 213 3.97 12.71 -14.80
C TYR A 213 5.31 12.19 -15.34
N GLN A 214 5.89 11.18 -14.69
CA GLN A 214 7.13 10.55 -15.16
C GLN A 214 6.94 9.81 -16.48
N HIS A 215 5.82 9.08 -16.62
CA HIS A 215 5.45 8.41 -17.85
C HIS A 215 5.33 9.40 -19.02
N ASP A 216 4.53 10.46 -18.84
CA ASP A 216 4.32 11.50 -19.84
C ASP A 216 5.63 12.20 -20.21
N LYS A 217 6.49 12.51 -19.23
CA LYS A 217 7.81 13.09 -19.49
C LYS A 217 8.69 12.17 -20.33
N LYS A 218 8.70 10.86 -20.06
CA LYS A 218 9.47 9.87 -20.82
C LYS A 218 8.97 9.78 -22.27
N GLN A 219 7.65 9.79 -22.46
CA GLN A 219 7.05 9.79 -23.81
C GLN A 219 7.43 11.06 -24.58
N LEU A 220 7.44 12.22 -23.92
CA LEU A 220 7.84 13.49 -24.55
C LEU A 220 9.33 13.58 -24.85
N SER A 221 10.20 12.96 -24.05
CA SER A 221 11.65 12.96 -24.30
C SER A 221 12.06 12.08 -25.48
N ASN A 222 11.20 11.16 -25.91
CA ASN A 222 11.43 10.31 -27.07
C ASN A 222 11.11 11.01 -28.40
N ILE A 223 10.74 12.30 -28.36
CA ILE A 223 10.46 13.13 -29.52
C ILE A 223 11.72 13.94 -29.85
N ASP A 224 12.31 13.66 -31.00
CA ASP A 224 13.46 14.37 -31.57
C ASP A 224 13.02 15.36 -32.66
N TRP A 225 13.76 16.47 -32.79
CA TRP A 225 13.50 17.55 -33.73
C TRP A 225 14.64 17.64 -34.74
N ASP A 226 14.40 17.18 -35.96
CA ASP A 226 15.37 17.28 -37.07
C ASP A 226 15.07 18.55 -37.89
N VAL A 227 15.94 19.55 -37.77
CA VAL A 227 15.84 20.82 -38.50
C VAL A 227 16.82 20.77 -39.68
N ARG A 228 16.28 20.73 -40.90
CA ARG A 228 17.07 20.72 -42.13
C ARG A 228 16.96 22.05 -42.86
N PHE A 229 18.11 22.67 -43.09
CA PHE A 229 18.25 23.84 -43.95
C PHE A 229 18.71 23.39 -45.34
N GLY A 230 17.95 23.73 -46.37
CA GLY A 230 18.35 23.49 -47.76
C GLY A 230 19.45 24.47 -48.18
N ASP A 231 20.40 23.94 -48.93
CA ASP A 231 21.58 24.60 -49.51
C ASP A 231 21.26 25.45 -50.76
N GLY A 232 19.97 25.65 -51.07
CA GLY A 232 19.51 26.32 -52.29
C GLY A 232 19.96 27.77 -52.40
N HIS A 233 21.02 28.03 -53.16
CA HIS A 233 21.62 29.35 -53.43
C HIS A 233 20.64 30.42 -53.97
N PHE A 234 19.47 30.03 -54.50
CA PHE A 234 18.41 30.94 -54.97
C PHE A 234 17.03 30.68 -54.35
N HIS A 235 16.86 29.57 -53.63
CA HIS A 235 15.61 29.17 -52.96
C HIS A 235 15.94 28.44 -51.65
N PRO A 236 16.17 29.16 -50.54
CA PRO A 236 16.38 28.50 -49.26
C PRO A 236 15.09 27.75 -48.87
N THR A 237 15.19 26.44 -48.66
CA THR A 237 14.09 25.63 -48.14
C THR A 237 14.31 25.34 -46.66
N PHE A 238 13.26 25.49 -45.85
CA PHE A 238 13.26 25.11 -44.45
C PHE A 238 12.36 23.89 -44.27
N ASN A 239 12.94 22.77 -43.83
CA ASN A 239 12.20 21.55 -43.54
C ASN A 239 12.36 21.20 -42.06
N LEU A 240 11.23 21.07 -41.37
CA LEU A 240 11.16 20.62 -39.97
C LEU A 240 10.58 19.21 -39.95
N HIS A 241 11.36 18.23 -39.52
CA HIS A 241 10.90 16.88 -39.27
C HIS A 241 10.84 16.62 -37.76
N VAL A 242 9.75 16.02 -37.31
CA VAL A 242 9.59 15.57 -35.92
C VAL A 242 9.62 14.06 -35.94
N ILE A 243 10.59 13.47 -35.23
CA ILE A 243 10.82 12.03 -35.22
C ILE A 243 10.50 11.54 -33.81
N ALA A 244 9.59 10.58 -33.68
CA ALA A 244 9.31 9.94 -32.40
C ALA A 244 9.95 8.55 -32.39
N HIS A 245 10.83 8.30 -31.42
CA HIS A 245 11.45 7.00 -31.21
C HIS A 245 10.61 6.18 -30.21
N PHE A 246 9.82 5.24 -30.73
CA PHE A 246 9.00 4.33 -29.92
C PHE A 246 9.68 2.99 -29.67
#